data_AF-A0A969UFC2-F1
#
_entry.id   AF-A0A969UFC2-F1
#
_cell.length_a   1.000
_cell.length_b   1.000
_cell.length_c   1.000
_cell.angle_alpha   90.00
_cell.angle_beta   90.00
_cell.angle_gamma   90.00
#
_symmetry.space_group_name_H-M   'P 1'
#
loop_
_entity.id
_entity.type
_entity.pdbx_description
1 polymer ?
#
loop_
_entity_poly.entity_id
_entity_poly.type
_entity_poly.pdbx_seq_one_letter_code
_entity_poly.pdbx_strand_id
1 'polypeptide(L)'
;GDASVWISRTGFTGDLGYEVFCEAGDALGVWDAIFEAGTPHGMLPLGQIAIVMSRIEAGLLLVHADFDASRLAERLAAFADGGTEAMPTQRRDILQHKERGGEQKGG
;
A
#
# COMPACT_ATOMS: atom_id res chain seq x y z
N GLY A 1 25.42 3.55 -4.89
CA GLY A 1 25.39 2.08 -5.03
C GLY A 1 24.72 1.73 -6.34
N ASP A 2 25.09 0.60 -6.95
CA ASP A 2 24.57 0.13 -8.25
C ASP A 2 23.22 -0.61 -8.13
N ALA A 3 22.36 -0.22 -7.19
CA ALA A 3 21.05 -0.86 -7.02
C ALA A 3 20.17 -0.58 -8.24
N SER A 4 19.58 -1.63 -8.82
CA SER A 4 18.61 -1.49 -9.89
C SER A 4 17.27 -1.06 -9.31
N VAL A 5 16.66 -0.03 -9.89
CA VAL A 5 15.38 0.52 -9.42
C VAL A 5 14.41 0.70 -10.57
N TRP A 6 13.12 0.55 -10.27
CA TRP A 6 12.04 1.00 -11.15
C TRP A 6 11.48 2.30 -10.62
N ILE A 7 11.27 3.26 -11.51
CA ILE A 7 10.78 4.59 -11.16
C ILE A 7 9.48 4.84 -11.92
N SER A 8 8.45 5.23 -11.19
CA SER A 8 7.19 5.70 -11.76
C SER A 8 6.98 7.17 -11.41
N ARG A 9 6.49 7.96 -12.37
CA ARG A 9 6.11 9.37 -12.15
C ARG A 9 4.66 9.45 -11.68
N THR A 10 4.40 8.77 -10.57
CA THR A 10 3.11 8.65 -9.88
C THR A 10 3.30 8.94 -8.39
N GLY A 11 2.21 9.10 -7.66
CA GLY A 11 2.22 9.29 -6.21
C GLY A 11 0.82 9.56 -5.67
N PHE A 12 0.60 9.25 -4.39
CA PHE A 12 -0.72 9.38 -3.75
C PHE A 12 -0.92 10.69 -2.99
N THR A 13 0.01 11.65 -3.08
CA THR A 13 -0.12 12.97 -2.42
C THR A 13 -0.77 14.03 -3.31
N GLY A 14 -0.79 13.83 -4.63
CA GLY A 14 -1.21 14.85 -5.60
C GLY A 14 -0.11 15.86 -6.00
N ASP A 15 1.07 15.76 -5.38
CA ASP A 15 2.22 16.62 -5.67
C ASP A 15 3.17 16.02 -6.72
N LEU A 16 4.13 16.84 -7.17
CA LEU A 16 5.26 16.36 -7.97
C LEU A 16 6.10 15.37 -7.16
N GLY A 17 6.22 14.14 -7.65
CA GLY A 17 7.02 13.11 -7.03
C GLY A 17 7.22 11.88 -7.91
N TYR A 18 7.91 10.91 -7.33
CA TYR A 18 8.15 9.61 -7.93
C TYR A 18 7.90 8.51 -6.90
N GLU A 19 7.42 7.36 -7.38
CA GLU A 19 7.45 6.11 -6.64
C GLU A 19 8.70 5.34 -7.08
N VAL A 20 9.54 4.97 -6.11
CA VAL A 20 10.79 4.24 -6.33
C VAL A 20 10.65 2.83 -5.77
N PHE A 21 10.81 1.85 -6.64
CA PHE A 21 10.71 0.42 -6.30
C PHE A 21 12.08 -0.23 -6.47
N CYS A 22 12.42 -1.11 -5.53
CA CYS A 22 13.67 -1.86 -5.53
C CYS A 22 13.46 -3.24 -4.90
N GLU A 23 14.44 -4.13 -5.08
CA GLU A 23 14.48 -5.39 -4.36
C GLU A 23 14.65 -5.16 -2.85
N ALA A 24 14.05 -6.02 -2.04
CA ALA A 24 14.02 -5.84 -0.58
C ALA A 24 15.42 -5.73 0.06
N GLY A 25 16.41 -6.42 -0.50
CA GLY A 25 17.80 -6.36 -0.04
C GLY A 25 18.47 -5.00 -0.25
N ASP A 26 17.98 -4.21 -1.22
CA ASP A 26 18.54 -2.89 -1.57
C ASP A 26 17.82 -1.73 -0.86
N ALA A 27 16.70 -2.00 -0.19
CA ALA A 27 15.79 -0.98 0.33
C ALA A 27 16.46 0.05 1.25
N LEU A 28 17.33 -0.38 2.18
CA LEU A 28 18.05 0.54 3.06
C LEU A 28 19.07 1.40 2.30
N GLY A 29 19.82 0.80 1.37
CA GLY A 29 20.79 1.54 0.58
C GLY A 29 20.14 2.57 -0.36
N VAL A 30 18.98 2.23 -0.94
CA VAL A 30 18.18 3.15 -1.75
C VAL A 30 17.62 4.29 -0.87
N TRP A 31 17.07 3.95 0.30
CA TRP A 31 16.57 4.94 1.26
C TRP A 31 17.66 5.94 1.66
N ASP A 32 18.82 5.46 2.12
CA ASP A 32 19.91 6.29 2.58
C ASP A 32 20.40 7.22 1.46
N ALA A 33 20.57 6.70 0.24
CA ALA A 33 21.01 7.50 -0.90
C ALA A 33 20.01 8.61 -1.27
N ILE A 34 18.72 8.32 -1.27
CA ILE A 34 17.67 9.32 -1.53
C ILE A 34 17.64 10.37 -0.42
N PHE A 35 17.71 9.94 0.85
CA PHE A 35 17.63 10.83 1.99
C PHE A 35 18.84 11.75 2.09
N GLU A 36 20.06 11.23 1.85
CA GLU A 36 21.29 12.01 1.77
C GLU A 36 21.20 13.07 0.66
N ALA A 37 20.79 12.67 -0.55
CA ALA A 37 20.62 13.60 -1.67
C ALA A 37 19.53 14.65 -1.43
N GLY A 38 18.46 14.30 -0.70
CA GLY A 38 17.35 15.18 -0.38
C GLY A 38 17.59 16.12 0.81
N THR A 39 18.53 15.80 1.69
CA THR A 39 18.79 16.58 2.92
C THR A 39 19.06 18.07 2.66
N PRO A 40 19.90 18.46 1.68
CA PRO A 40 20.12 19.87 1.35
C PRO A 40 18.85 20.62 0.88
N HIS A 41 17.82 19.89 0.47
CA HIS A 41 16.53 20.41 0.02
C HIS A 41 15.45 20.39 1.11
N GLY A 42 15.81 20.03 2.35
CA GLY A 42 14.86 19.97 3.47
C GLY A 42 13.98 18.73 3.43
N MET A 43 14.47 17.61 2.89
CA MET A 43 13.74 16.35 2.88
C MET A 43 13.38 15.89 4.30
N LEU A 44 12.11 15.50 4.47
CA LEU A 44 11.57 14.99 5.74
C LEU A 44 10.82 13.68 5.48
N PRO A 45 10.86 12.74 6.42
CA PRO A 45 10.01 11.56 6.34
C PRO A 45 8.54 11.97 6.52
N LEU A 46 7.67 11.35 5.73
CA LEU A 46 6.23 11.59 5.77
C LEU A 46 5.49 10.31 6.20
N GLY A 47 4.66 10.43 7.22
CA GLY A 47 3.88 9.31 7.76
C GLY A 47 2.54 9.11 7.05
N GLN A 48 1.91 7.98 7.33
CA GLN A 48 0.64 7.57 6.72
C GLN A 48 -0.50 8.59 6.93
N ILE A 49 -0.62 9.19 8.12
CA ILE A 49 -1.69 10.17 8.41
C ILE A 49 -1.59 11.38 7.47
N ALA A 50 -0.37 11.87 7.23
CA ALA A 50 -0.16 13.00 6.34
C ALA A 50 -0.50 12.65 4.89
N ILE A 51 -0.09 11.48 4.39
CA ILE A 51 -0.50 10.97 3.06
C ILE A 51 -2.03 10.88 2.96
N VAL A 52 -2.71 10.37 3.98
CA VAL A 52 -4.17 10.22 3.97
C VAL A 52 -4.88 11.58 3.94
N MET A 53 -4.30 12.63 4.53
CA MET A 53 -4.82 13.98 4.41
C MET A 53 -4.56 14.57 3.03
N SER A 54 -3.31 14.55 2.56
CA SER A 54 -2.93 15.12 1.25
C SER A 54 -3.70 14.49 0.10
N ARG A 55 -3.91 13.16 0.12
CA ARG A 55 -4.67 12.47 -0.92
C ARG A 55 -6.12 12.92 -0.99
N ILE A 56 -6.73 13.29 0.15
CA ILE A 56 -8.11 13.81 0.20
C ILE A 56 -8.15 15.20 -0.43
N GLU A 57 -7.20 16.07 -0.08
CA GLU A 57 -7.09 17.41 -0.67
C GLU A 57 -6.85 17.35 -2.19
N ALA A 58 -6.10 16.34 -2.66
CA ALA A 58 -5.87 16.07 -4.08
C ALA A 58 -7.05 15.39 -4.80
N GLY A 59 -8.10 14.97 -4.09
CA GLY A 59 -9.26 14.28 -4.67
C GLY A 59 -8.97 12.85 -5.15
N LEU A 60 -7.96 12.19 -4.60
CA LEU A 60 -7.58 10.82 -4.95
C LEU A 60 -8.40 9.81 -4.14
N LEU A 61 -9.21 9.01 -4.84
CA LEU A 61 -10.10 8.03 -4.25
C LEU A 61 -9.35 6.78 -3.77
N LEU A 62 -9.71 6.32 -2.58
CA LEU A 62 -9.32 5.05 -1.98
C LEU A 62 -10.54 4.13 -1.95
N VAL A 63 -10.39 2.97 -2.59
CA VAL A 63 -11.45 1.94 -2.61
C VAL A 63 -11.80 1.53 -1.18
N HIS A 64 -13.09 1.34 -0.90
CA HIS A 64 -13.67 1.06 0.42
C HIS A 64 -13.62 2.19 1.46
N ALA A 65 -12.93 3.30 1.18
CA ALA A 65 -13.00 4.50 2.01
C ALA A 65 -13.94 5.54 1.39
N ASP A 66 -13.80 5.80 0.09
CA ASP A 66 -14.59 6.83 -0.61
C ASP A 66 -15.47 6.24 -1.72
N PHE A 67 -15.12 5.05 -2.23
CA PHE A 67 -15.84 4.43 -3.34
C PHE A 67 -15.92 2.91 -3.20
N ASP A 68 -17.14 2.40 -3.36
CA ASP A 68 -17.43 1.00 -3.59
C ASP A 68 -18.11 0.84 -4.96
N ALA A 69 -17.55 -0.03 -5.81
CA ALA A 69 -18.21 -0.38 -7.06
C ALA A 69 -19.50 -1.16 -6.76
N SER A 70 -20.59 -0.92 -7.51
CA SER A 70 -21.89 -1.56 -7.26
C SER A 70 -21.80 -3.09 -7.18
N ARG A 71 -21.01 -3.71 -8.07
CA ARG A 71 -20.78 -5.16 -8.08
C ARG A 71 -20.02 -5.66 -6.85
N LEU A 72 -19.16 -4.83 -6.27
CA LEU A 72 -18.45 -5.14 -5.03
C LEU A 72 -19.39 -5.01 -3.83
N ALA A 73 -20.24 -3.98 -3.79
CA ALA A 73 -21.25 -3.78 -2.76
C ALA A 73 -22.25 -4.95 -2.69
N GLU A 74 -22.74 -5.43 -3.83
CA GLU A 74 -23.60 -6.62 -3.91
C GLU A 74 -22.92 -7.86 -3.33
N ARG A 75 -21.64 -8.09 -3.65
CA ARG A 75 -20.87 -9.23 -3.15
C ARG A 75 -20.57 -9.13 -1.65
N LEU A 76 -20.31 -7.93 -1.14
CA LEU A 76 -20.09 -7.70 0.29
C LEU A 76 -21.38 -7.88 1.10
N ALA A 77 -22.53 -7.43 0.59
CA ALA A 77 -23.84 -7.66 1.20
C ALA A 77 -24.14 -9.16 1.28
N ALA A 78 -23.96 -9.89 0.17
CA ALA A 78 -24.13 -11.35 0.15
C ALA A 78 -23.20 -12.08 1.14
N PHE A 79 -21.99 -11.57 1.36
CA PHE A 79 -21.07 -12.10 2.36
C PHE A 79 -21.52 -11.79 3.80
N ALA A 80 -21.98 -10.55 4.07
CA ALA A 80 -22.50 -10.16 5.38
C ALA A 80 -23.73 -10.98 5.79
N ASP A 81 -24.53 -11.40 4.82
CA ASP A 81 -25.70 -12.27 5.01
C ASP A 81 -25.34 -13.77 5.16
N GLY A 82 -24.05 -14.10 5.26
CA GLY A 82 -23.57 -15.46 5.53
C GLY A 82 -23.25 -16.28 4.27
N GLY A 83 -23.29 -15.67 3.08
CA GLY A 83 -22.90 -16.31 1.83
C GLY A 83 -21.38 -16.52 1.73
N THR A 84 -20.92 -17.77 1.74
CA THR A 84 -19.49 -18.12 1.66
C THR A 84 -18.88 -18.00 0.26
N GLU A 85 -19.69 -17.80 -0.80
CA GLU A 85 -19.23 -17.79 -2.19
C GLU A 85 -18.46 -16.52 -2.61
N ALA A 86 -18.44 -15.46 -1.80
CA ALA A 86 -18.01 -14.14 -2.28
C ALA A 86 -16.94 -13.43 -1.44
N MET A 87 -15.94 -14.14 -0.91
CA MET A 87 -14.75 -13.45 -0.39
C MET A 87 -13.99 -12.80 -1.57
N PRO A 88 -13.70 -11.47 -1.52
CA PRO A 88 -12.73 -10.87 -2.43
C PRO A 88 -11.39 -11.60 -2.30
N THR A 89 -10.75 -11.95 -3.42
CA THR A 89 -9.53 -12.79 -3.47
C THR A 89 -8.47 -12.32 -2.45
N GLN A 90 -8.30 -11.00 -2.35
CA GLN A 90 -7.36 -10.33 -1.46
C GLN A 90 -7.58 -10.61 0.04
N ARG A 91 -8.84 -10.84 0.49
CA ARG A 91 -9.15 -11.20 1.87
C ARG A 91 -8.97 -12.69 2.14
N ARG A 92 -9.14 -13.54 1.11
CA ARG A 92 -8.92 -14.98 1.16
C ARG A 92 -7.44 -15.30 1.35
N ASP A 93 -6.56 -14.61 0.63
CA ASP A 93 -5.12 -14.86 0.68
C ASP A 93 -4.52 -14.43 2.03
N ILE A 94 -4.96 -13.30 2.60
CA ILE A 94 -4.54 -12.82 3.92
C ILE A 94 -4.97 -13.80 5.04
N LEU A 95 -6.20 -14.33 4.96
CA LEU A 95 -6.68 -15.34 5.91
C LEU A 95 -5.89 -16.65 5.78
N GLN A 96 -5.65 -17.13 4.56
CA GLN A 96 -4.87 -18.35 4.31
C GLN A 96 -3.41 -18.21 4.76
N HIS A 97 -2.80 -17.03 4.62
CA HIS A 97 -1.48 -16.74 5.18
C HIS A 97 -1.47 -16.71 6.70
N LYS A 98 -2.54 -16.19 7.33
CA LYS A 98 -2.69 -16.17 8.79
C LYS A 98 -2.93 -17.56 9.38
N GLU A 99 -3.67 -18.41 8.68
CA GLU A 99 -3.90 -19.82 9.05
C GLU A 99 -2.62 -20.65 8.90
N ARG A 100 -1.85 -20.47 7.81
CA ARG A 100 -0.56 -21.13 7.61
C ARG A 100 0.54 -20.66 8.58
N GLY A 101 0.46 -19.42 9.06
CA GLY A 101 1.40 -18.88 10.06
C GLY A 101 1.12 -19.34 11.50
N GLY A 102 -0.04 -19.95 11.76
CA GLY A 102 -0.43 -20.44 13.09
C GLY A 102 0.23 -21.76 13.51
N GLU A 103 0.73 -22.55 12.56
CA GLU A 103 1.28 -23.90 12.82
C GLU A 103 2.79 -23.91 13.20
N GLN A 104 3.49 -22.78 13.17
CA GLN A 104 4.92 -22.69 13.52
C GLN A 104 5.22 -22.06 14.89
N LYS A 105 4.30 -22.15 15.86
CA LYS A 105 4.54 -21.76 17.27
C LYS A 105 4.23 -22.88 18.28
N GLY A 106 4.58 -24.11 17.93
CA GLY A 106 4.57 -25.25 18.86
C GLY A 106 5.67 -26.25 18.50
N GLY A 107 6.86 -26.03 19.04
CA GLY A 107 8.04 -26.89 18.89
C GLY A 107 9.19 -26.37 19.73
#